data_AF-A0A0C3CND5-F1
#
_entry.id   AF-A0A0C3CND5-F1
#
_cell.length_a   1.000
_cell.length_b   1.000
_cell.length_c   1.000
_cell.angle_alpha   90.00
_cell.angle_beta   90.00
_cell.angle_gamma   90.00
#
_symmetry.space_group_name_H-M   'P 1'
#
loop_
_entity.id
_entity.type
_entity.pdbx_description
1 polymer ?
#
loop_
_entity_poly.entity_id
_entity_poly.type
_entity_poly.pdbx_seq_one_letter_code
_entity_poly.pdbx_strand_id
1 'polypeptide(L)' 'MPSEETKERITKIVEVGRTHSYPNLPHLQTVLHYGWIPLIIYVGYTRSNPQPSLIKMISPLA' A
#
# COMPACT_ATOMS: atom_id res chain seq x y z
N MET A 1 -25.31 12.98 -13.88
CA MET A 1 -24.65 13.10 -12.56
C MET A 1 -25.25 12.04 -11.66
N PRO A 2 -24.47 11.15 -11.03
CA PRO A 2 -25.04 10.25 -10.02
C PRO A 2 -25.76 11.09 -8.96
N SER A 3 -26.97 10.69 -8.56
CA SER A 3 -27.76 11.42 -7.57
C SER A 3 -26.98 11.58 -6.27
N GLU A 4 -27.11 12.72 -5.60
CA GLU A 4 -26.35 13.02 -4.37
C GLU A 4 -26.58 11.95 -3.27
N GLU A 5 -27.76 11.34 -3.24
CA GLU A 5 -28.07 10.20 -2.35
C GLU A 5 -27.20 8.96 -2.64
N THR A 6 -26.88 8.69 -3.91
CA THR A 6 -26.00 7.56 -4.29
C THR A 6 -24.58 7.83 -3.81
N LYS A 7 -24.10 9.08 -3.90
CA LYS A 7 -22.77 9.45 -3.40
C LYS A 7 -22.69 9.33 -1.88
N GLU A 8 -23.69 9.82 -1.15
CA GLU A 8 -23.71 9.70 0.31
C GLU A 8 -23.72 8.25 0.77
N ARG A 9 -24.50 7.37 0.10
CA ARG A 9 -24.52 5.94 0.41
C ARG A 9 -23.16 5.30 0.14
N ILE A 10 -22.52 5.60 -0.97
CA ILE A 10 -21.17 5.09 -1.29
C ILE A 10 -20.17 5.57 -0.24
N THR A 11 -20.20 6.85 0.12
CA THR A 11 -19.32 7.41 1.15
C THR A 11 -19.53 6.74 2.51
N LYS A 12 -20.79 6.59 2.95
CA LYS A 12 -21.11 5.90 4.21
C LYS A 12 -20.67 4.44 4.22
N ILE A 13 -20.89 3.71 3.12
CA ILE A 13 -20.49 2.30 3.01
C ILE A 13 -18.96 2.19 3.03
N VAL A 14 -18.26 3.07 2.33
CA VAL A 14 -16.79 3.12 2.32
C VAL A 14 -16.25 3.49 3.71
N GLU A 15 -16.90 4.42 4.41
CA GLU A 15 -16.49 4.88 5.74
C GLU A 15 -16.74 3.82 6.83
N VAL A 16 -17.93 3.20 6.83
CA VAL A 16 -18.25 2.09 7.75
C VAL A 16 -17.41 0.85 7.44
N GLY A 17 -17.24 0.50 6.17
CA GLY A 17 -16.38 -0.62 5.76
C GLY A 17 -14.93 -0.42 6.17
N ARG A 18 -14.40 0.80 6.02
CA ARG A 18 -13.03 1.16 6.42
C ARG A 18 -12.85 1.15 7.94
N THR A 19 -13.78 1.73 8.69
CA THR A 19 -13.63 1.95 10.14
C THR A 19 -14.03 0.72 10.96
N HIS A 20 -15.04 -0.03 10.52
CA HIS A 20 -15.61 -1.13 11.29
C HIS A 20 -14.96 -2.48 10.99
N SER A 21 -14.55 -2.76 9.75
CA SER A 21 -13.80 -4.00 9.45
C SER A 21 -12.35 -3.94 9.92
N TYR A 22 -11.80 -2.73 10.11
CA TYR A 22 -10.42 -2.53 10.50
C TYR A 22 -10.25 -1.31 11.39
N PRO A 23 -10.61 -1.40 12.68
CA PRO A 23 -10.54 -0.28 13.63
C PRO A 23 -9.12 0.26 13.85
N ASN A 24 -8.09 -0.49 13.43
CA ASN A 24 -6.69 -0.11 13.49
C ASN A 24 -6.04 -0.04 12.10
N LEU A 25 -6.83 0.06 11.01
CA LEU A 25 -6.23 0.12 9.67
C LEU A 25 -5.41 1.40 9.53
N PRO A 26 -4.12 1.30 9.19
CA PRO A 26 -3.37 2.47 8.77
C PRO A 26 -4.11 3.11 7.60
N HIS A 27 -4.25 4.44 7.65
CA HIS A 27 -4.91 5.15 6.56
C HIS A 27 -4.24 4.80 5.23
N LEU A 28 -5.01 4.78 4.13
CA LEU A 28 -4.51 4.37 2.82
C LEU A 28 -3.25 5.14 2.39
N GLN A 29 -3.08 6.40 2.82
CA GLN A 29 -1.87 7.14 2.52
C GLN A 29 -0.66 6.67 3.36
N THR A 30 -0.81 6.14 4.59
CA THR A 30 0.26 5.44 5.34
C THR A 30 0.63 4.16 4.61
N VAL A 31 -0.36 3.37 4.18
CA VAL A 31 -0.09 2.11 3.47
C VAL A 31 0.66 2.38 2.18
N LEU A 32 0.23 3.38 1.40
CA LEU A 32 0.92 3.74 0.17
C LEU A 32 2.30 4.32 0.47
N HIS A 33 2.43 5.25 1.43
CA HIS A 33 3.68 5.94 1.75
C HIS A 33 4.77 5.04 2.35
N TYR A 34 4.39 4.07 3.18
CA TYR A 34 5.35 3.13 3.77
C TYR A 34 5.45 1.82 2.99
N GLY A 35 4.42 1.45 2.24
CA GLY A 35 4.39 0.21 1.45
C GLY A 35 5.04 0.33 0.08
N TRP A 36 5.08 1.51 -0.54
CA TRP A 36 5.59 1.64 -1.91
C TRP A 36 7.08 1.31 -2.04
N ILE A 37 7.93 1.74 -1.10
CA ILE A 37 9.38 1.46 -1.16
C ILE A 37 9.67 -0.05 -1.04
N PRO A 38 9.20 -0.76 0.01
CA PRO A 38 9.38 -2.21 0.10
C PRO A 38 8.83 -2.97 -1.10
N LEU A 39 7.71 -2.52 -1.68
CA LEU A 39 7.11 -3.14 -2.86
C LEU A 39 8.03 -3.07 -4.08
N ILE A 40 8.59 -1.89 -4.38
CA ILE A 40 9.51 -1.70 -5.50
C ILE A 40 10.78 -2.55 -5.31
N ILE A 41 11.34 -2.53 -4.09
CA ILE A 41 12.50 -3.34 -3.71
C ILE A 41 12.22 -4.83 -3.95
N TYR A 42 11.06 -5.32 -3.53
CA TYR A 42 10.66 -6.72 -3.69
C TYR A 42 10.52 -7.12 -5.18
N VAL A 43 9.89 -6.27 -5.99
CA VAL A 43 9.77 -6.51 -7.44
C VAL A 43 11.15 -6.57 -8.10
N GLY A 44 12.05 -5.64 -7.78
CA GLY A 44 13.43 -5.66 -8.27
C GLY A 44 14.16 -6.93 -7.85
N TYR A 45 14.12 -7.26 -6.56
CA TYR A 45 14.75 -8.45 -5.99
C TYR A 45 14.29 -9.74 -6.69
N THR A 46 12.99 -9.93 -6.88
CA THR A 46 12.44 -11.16 -7.47
C THR A 46 12.70 -11.31 -8.96
N ARG A 47 12.93 -10.21 -9.69
CA ARG A 47 13.15 -10.20 -11.14
C ARG A 47 14.61 -10.13 -11.55
N SER A 48 15.54 -9.89 -10.62
CA SER A 48 16.98 -9.92 -10.88
C SER A 48 17.53 -11.35 -10.98
N ASN A 49 18.39 -11.59 -11.98
CA ASN A 49 19.17 -12.82 -12.10
C ASN A 49 20.65 -12.48 -12.33
N PRO A 50 21.58 -12.85 -11.42
CA PRO A 50 21.34 -13.56 -10.16
C PRO A 50 20.58 -12.70 -9.13
N GLN A 51 19.86 -13.37 -8.23
CA GLN A 51 19.11 -12.68 -7.18
C GLN A 51 20.09 -12.00 -6.20
N PRO A 52 20.01 -10.69 -5.97
CA PRO A 52 20.95 -9.97 -5.09
C PRO A 52 20.76 -10.38 -3.63
N SER A 53 21.81 -10.28 -2.81
CA SER A 53 21.63 -10.39 -1.35
C SER A 53 21.12 -9.07 -0.78
N LEU A 54 20.36 -9.11 0.32
CA LEU A 54 19.86 -7.88 0.97
C LEU A 54 20.99 -6.94 1.39
N ILE A 55 22.15 -7.50 1.79
CA ILE A 55 23.36 -6.74 2.14
C ILE A 55 23.85 -5.91 0.94
N LYS A 56 23.78 -6.45 -0.29
CA LYS A 56 24.13 -5.70 -1.51
C LYS A 56 23.17 -4.56 -1.83
N MET A 57 21.92 -4.63 -1.38
CA MET A 57 20.94 -3.58 -1.64
C MET A 57 21.08 -2.38 -0.71
N ILE A 58 21.60 -2.59 0.50
CA ILE A 58 21.71 -1.55 1.54
C ILE A 58 23.13 -1.03 1.73
N SER A 59 24.14 -1.76 1.25
CA SER A 59 25.54 -1.38 1.40
C SER A 59 26.03 -0.58 0.20
N PRO A 60 26.54 0.65 0.39
CA PRO A 60 27.18 1.41 -0.68
C PRO A 60 28.57 0.86 -1.07
N LEU A 61 29.05 -0.19 -0.39
CA LEU A 61 30.39 -0.77 -0.56
C LEU A 61 30.37 -2.21 -1.11
N ALA A 62 29.20 -2.73 -1.48
CA ALA A 62 29.00 -4.14 -1.86
C ALA A 62 28.87 -4.39 -3.37
#